data_AF-A0A0S4TBH4-F1
#
_entry.id   AF-A0A0S4TBH4-F1
#
_cell.length_a   1.000
_cell.length_b   1.000
_cell.length_c   1.000
_cell.angle_alpha   90.00
_cell.angle_beta   90.00
_cell.angle_gamma   90.00
#
_symmetry.space_group_name_H-M   'P 1'
#
loop_
_entity.id
_entity.type
_entity.pdbx_description
1 polymer ?
#
loop_
_entity_poly.entity_id
_entity_poly.type
_entity_poly.pdbx_seq_one_letter_code
_entity_poly.pdbx_strand_id
1 'polypeptide(L)'
;MSICLRGIQNALETKLGELDTLKSHDWNLEIDAFLDEEEKGTAKEGGAIMSEHKWEIEVQSLKNDICCLFDSFEKEVDLLNNDGMNTDRYSSLLQNLKHDYNNICKYIDSRRKRVNLFSKSNTPSGNKYQKLYIDKSTESFERSQFYREKNIIKDSVLNLNSMIDQALNTTQSLSGQNHTLKLIFDKTRTMRKKSISNIQSVVNSIINLKKRQNFVVSVLFILLVVIIIYIKK
;
A
#
# COMPACT_ATOMS: atom_id res chain seq x y z
N MET A 1 23.28 -17.30 21.82
CA MET A 1 21.88 -17.29 22.32
C MET A 1 21.01 -17.14 21.09
N SER A 2 20.39 -18.22 20.59
CA SER A 2 19.57 -18.18 19.36
C SER A 2 18.35 -17.30 19.64
N ILE A 3 18.28 -16.14 19.01
CA ILE A 3 17.07 -15.33 19.04
C ILE A 3 16.13 -15.99 18.05
N CYS A 4 15.09 -16.65 18.55
CA CYS A 4 14.06 -17.25 17.70
C CYS A 4 13.54 -16.20 16.70
N LEU A 5 13.39 -16.56 15.42
CA LEU A 5 12.84 -15.67 14.37
C LEU A 5 11.56 -14.94 14.81
N ARG A 6 10.74 -15.58 15.64
CA ARG A 6 9.54 -14.99 16.24
C ARG A 6 9.86 -13.75 17.10
N GLY A 7 10.94 -13.79 17.86
CA GLY A 7 11.41 -12.67 18.69
C GLY A 7 11.89 -11.50 17.84
N ILE A 8 12.66 -11.79 16.78
CA ILE A 8 13.11 -10.76 15.83
C ILE A 8 11.91 -10.15 15.10
N GLN A 9 10.96 -10.98 14.65
CA GLN A 9 9.71 -10.53 14.05
C GLN A 9 8.95 -9.57 14.97
N ASN A 10 8.66 -9.97 16.21
CA ASN A 10 7.91 -9.14 17.16
C ASN A 10 8.63 -7.81 17.43
N ALA A 11 9.96 -7.84 17.58
CA ALA A 11 10.75 -6.63 17.78
C ALA A 11 10.66 -5.70 16.56
N LEU A 12 10.73 -6.26 15.35
CA LEU A 12 10.66 -5.50 14.12
C LEU A 12 9.27 -4.88 13.89
N GLU A 13 8.20 -5.63 14.13
CA GLU A 13 6.82 -5.12 14.10
C GLU A 13 6.61 -4.00 15.12
N THR A 14 7.14 -4.15 16.34
CA THR A 14 7.06 -3.12 17.39
C THR A 14 7.79 -1.85 16.97
N LYS A 15 9.03 -1.96 16.49
CA LYS A 15 9.83 -0.80 16.05
C LYS A 15 9.26 -0.12 14.80
N LEU A 16 8.67 -0.89 13.88
CA LEU A 16 7.95 -0.32 12.75
C LEU A 16 6.69 0.44 13.20
N GLY A 17 5.97 -0.09 14.20
CA GLY A 17 4.85 0.60 14.83
C GLY A 17 5.27 1.93 15.47
N GLU A 18 6.36 1.94 16.23
CA GLU A 18 6.95 3.15 16.82
C GLU A 18 7.36 4.17 15.73
N LEU A 19 7.90 3.72 14.61
CA LEU A 19 8.26 4.62 13.51
C LEU A 19 7.01 5.18 12.79
N ASP A 20 5.95 4.39 12.65
CA ASP A 20 4.68 4.83 12.04
C ASP A 20 3.91 5.82 12.94
N THR A 21 4.02 5.72 14.27
CA THR A 21 3.48 6.74 15.19
C THR A 21 4.25 8.06 15.11
N LEU A 22 5.58 8.01 14.93
CA LEU A 22 6.36 9.23 14.70
C LEU A 22 6.05 9.89 13.35
N LYS A 23 5.60 9.12 12.37
CA LYS A 23 5.08 9.63 11.10
C LYS A 23 3.75 10.38 11.28
N SER A 24 2.89 9.97 12.23
CA SER A 24 1.63 10.64 12.56
C SER A 24 1.76 11.75 13.62
N HIS A 25 2.95 11.96 14.18
CA HIS A 25 3.20 13.05 15.13
C HIS A 25 2.96 14.41 14.45
N ASP A 26 1.85 15.05 14.80
CA ASP A 26 1.27 16.14 14.04
C ASP A 26 1.77 17.49 14.56
N TRP A 27 2.79 18.04 13.90
CA TRP A 27 3.33 19.38 14.19
C TRP A 27 2.30 20.51 14.11
N ASN A 28 1.15 20.29 13.49
CA ASN A 28 0.08 21.29 13.45
C ASN A 28 -0.40 21.66 14.87
N LEU A 29 -0.38 20.71 15.80
CA LEU A 29 -0.73 20.96 17.21
C LEU A 29 0.33 21.77 17.96
N GLU A 30 1.62 21.59 17.64
CA GLU A 30 2.70 22.37 18.28
C GLU A 30 2.74 23.81 17.75
N ILE A 31 2.39 24.04 16.47
CA ILE A 31 2.29 25.38 15.89
C ILE A 31 1.08 26.13 16.48
N ASP A 32 -0.09 25.49 16.59
CA ASP A 32 -1.29 26.13 17.16
C ASP A 32 -1.13 26.40 18.67
N ALA A 33 -0.55 25.47 19.43
CA ALA A 33 -0.26 25.69 20.86
C ALA A 33 0.81 26.77 21.08
N PHE A 34 1.80 26.87 20.18
CA PHE A 34 2.79 27.95 20.21
C PHE A 34 2.16 29.31 19.92
N LEU A 35 1.24 29.39 18.95
CA LEU A 35 0.51 30.63 18.65
C LEU A 35 -0.32 31.08 19.86
N ASP A 36 -0.96 30.15 20.59
CA ASP A 36 -1.70 30.44 21.84
C ASP A 36 -0.79 30.85 23.02
N GLU A 37 0.42 30.28 23.14
CA GLU A 37 1.41 30.62 24.19
C GLU A 37 2.15 31.93 23.91
N GLU A 38 2.40 32.25 22.64
CA GLU A 38 2.96 33.52 22.20
C GLU A 38 1.93 34.67 22.36
N GLU A 39 0.64 34.40 22.13
CA GLU A 39 -0.46 35.34 22.40
C GLU A 39 -0.65 35.60 23.91
N LYS A 40 -0.29 34.63 24.76
CA LYS A 40 -0.28 34.74 26.24
C LYS A 40 1.04 35.27 26.82
N GLY A 41 2.06 35.49 26.00
CA GLY A 41 3.35 36.05 26.43
C GLY A 41 4.21 35.13 27.31
N THR A 42 4.00 33.82 27.28
CA THR A 42 4.74 32.84 28.10
C THR A 42 5.89 32.14 27.38
N ALA A 43 6.02 32.34 26.06
CA ALA A 43 7.04 31.66 25.25
C ALA A 43 8.48 32.11 25.61
N LYS A 44 9.28 31.18 26.14
CA LYS A 44 10.75 31.33 26.20
C LYS A 44 11.32 30.99 24.81
N GLU A 45 12.08 31.93 24.23
CA GLU A 45 12.84 31.72 22.99
C GLU A 45 13.74 30.47 23.13
N GLY A 46 13.34 29.35 22.53
CA GLY A 46 14.13 28.11 22.55
C GLY A 46 13.34 26.79 22.51
N GLY A 47 12.03 26.80 22.75
CA GLY A 47 11.23 25.56 22.83
C GLY A 47 11.14 24.74 21.53
N ALA A 48 10.89 25.38 20.39
CA ALA A 48 10.59 24.70 19.13
C ALA A 48 11.82 24.08 18.42
N ILE A 49 13.00 24.66 18.60
CA ILE A 49 14.24 24.12 17.98
C ILE A 49 14.66 22.82 18.67
N MET A 50 14.32 22.69 19.97
CA MET A 50 14.67 21.51 20.77
C MET A 50 13.74 20.32 20.51
N SER A 51 12.46 20.53 20.16
CA SER A 51 11.54 19.45 19.79
C SER A 51 11.82 18.86 18.40
N GLU A 52 12.15 19.71 17.41
CA GLU A 52 12.55 19.26 16.07
C GLU A 52 13.81 18.39 16.10
N HIS A 53 14.85 18.84 16.80
CA HIS A 53 16.10 18.10 16.90
C HIS A 53 15.92 16.77 17.64
N LYS A 54 15.05 16.73 18.67
CA LYS A 54 14.73 15.50 19.40
C LYS A 54 13.99 14.49 18.52
N TRP A 55 12.99 14.92 17.76
CA TRP A 55 12.25 14.04 16.84
C TRP A 55 13.17 13.48 15.74
N GLU A 56 14.07 14.29 15.19
CA GLU A 56 15.03 13.81 14.18
C GLU A 56 16.00 12.76 14.72
N ILE A 57 16.49 12.95 15.95
CA ILE A 57 17.35 11.98 16.63
C ILE A 57 16.59 10.67 16.86
N GLU A 58 15.34 10.74 17.31
CA GLU A 58 14.50 9.58 17.59
C GLU A 58 14.18 8.78 16.31
N VAL A 59 13.80 9.48 15.23
CA VAL A 59 13.59 8.85 13.91
C VAL A 59 14.87 8.19 13.41
N GLN A 60 16.03 8.83 13.55
CA GLN A 60 17.29 8.26 13.07
C GLN A 60 17.72 7.04 13.91
N SER A 61 17.53 7.09 15.23
CA SER A 61 17.76 5.95 16.13
C SER A 61 16.89 4.76 15.72
N LEU A 62 15.60 4.97 15.53
CA LEU A 62 14.66 3.92 15.12
C LEU A 62 14.99 3.34 13.74
N LYS A 63 15.37 4.18 12.77
CA LYS A 63 15.81 3.70 11.46
C LYS A 63 17.02 2.75 11.59
N ASN A 64 17.99 3.11 12.43
CA ASN A 64 19.17 2.28 12.66
C ASN A 64 18.81 0.95 13.35
N ASP A 65 17.98 1.00 14.39
CA ASP A 65 17.54 -0.19 15.13
C ASP A 65 16.77 -1.16 14.21
N ILE A 66 15.88 -0.65 13.37
CA ILE A 66 15.11 -1.44 12.41
C ILE A 66 16.04 -2.09 11.36
N CYS A 67 17.05 -1.36 10.86
CA CYS A 67 18.04 -1.93 9.95
C CYS A 67 18.82 -3.08 10.60
N CYS A 68 19.28 -2.91 11.85
CA CYS A 68 19.95 -3.99 12.60
C CYS A 68 19.05 -5.22 12.78
N LEU A 69 17.76 -5.02 13.02
CA LEU A 69 16.79 -6.12 13.14
C LEU A 69 16.53 -6.81 11.80
N PHE A 70 16.48 -6.08 10.69
CA PHE A 70 16.39 -6.69 9.34
C PHE A 70 17.61 -7.56 9.04
N ASP A 71 18.83 -7.06 9.31
CA ASP A 71 20.05 -7.83 9.10
C ASP A 71 20.08 -9.11 9.96
N SER A 72 19.56 -9.02 11.19
CA SER A 72 19.46 -10.16 12.09
C SER A 72 18.41 -11.18 11.60
N PHE A 73 17.29 -10.69 11.06
CA PHE A 73 16.25 -11.54 10.49
C PHE A 73 16.75 -12.29 9.25
N GLU A 74 17.46 -11.59 8.36
CA GLU A 74 18.06 -12.19 7.15
C GLU A 74 19.05 -13.29 7.51
N LYS A 75 19.95 -13.04 8.46
CA LYS A 75 20.91 -14.05 8.92
C LYS A 75 20.24 -15.31 9.46
N GLU A 76 19.19 -15.17 10.26
CA GLU A 76 18.46 -16.33 10.78
C GLU A 76 17.69 -17.08 9.68
N VAL A 77 17.12 -16.37 8.71
CA VAL A 77 16.48 -17.00 7.53
C VAL A 77 17.51 -17.76 6.69
N ASP A 78 18.69 -17.19 6.46
CA ASP A 78 19.77 -17.83 5.70
C ASP A 78 20.31 -19.07 6.42
N LEU A 79 20.44 -19.04 7.75
CA LEU A 79 20.83 -20.20 8.55
C LEU A 79 19.80 -21.34 8.40
N LEU A 80 18.51 -21.05 8.51
CA LEU A 80 17.46 -22.06 8.35
C LEU A 80 17.39 -22.61 6.92
N ASN A 81 17.66 -21.77 5.92
CA ASN A 81 17.71 -22.20 4.53
C ASN A 81 18.90 -23.16 4.29
N ASN A 82 20.06 -22.86 4.88
CA ASN A 82 21.23 -23.75 4.85
C ASN A 82 21.00 -25.07 5.57
N ASP A 83 20.17 -25.06 6.63
CA ASP A 83 19.72 -26.27 7.34
C ASP A 83 18.62 -27.05 6.58
N GLY A 84 18.26 -26.63 5.36
CA GLY A 84 17.29 -27.30 4.50
C GLY A 84 15.83 -27.10 4.91
N MET A 85 15.54 -26.12 5.78
CA MET A 85 14.17 -25.77 6.13
C MET A 85 13.51 -24.94 5.02
N ASN A 86 12.19 -25.11 4.84
CA ASN A 86 11.42 -24.24 3.95
C ASN A 86 11.27 -22.85 4.59
N THR A 87 11.94 -21.86 4.01
CA THR A 87 11.96 -20.48 4.48
C THR A 87 11.12 -19.52 3.64
N ASP A 88 10.39 -20.00 2.62
CA ASP A 88 9.63 -19.16 1.67
C ASP A 88 8.68 -18.19 2.38
N ARG A 89 8.03 -18.64 3.45
CA ARG A 89 7.13 -17.82 4.27
C ARG A 89 7.85 -16.70 5.00
N TYR A 90 9.04 -16.97 5.54
CA TYR A 90 9.84 -15.98 6.26
C TYR A 90 10.46 -14.97 5.30
N SER A 91 10.92 -15.42 4.13
CA SER A 91 11.40 -14.55 3.05
C SER A 91 10.30 -13.62 2.54
N SER A 92 9.09 -14.13 2.34
CA SER A 92 7.94 -13.29 1.94
C SER A 92 7.54 -12.29 3.03
N LEU A 93 7.52 -12.71 4.30
CA LEU A 93 7.24 -11.81 5.43
C LEU A 93 8.27 -10.68 5.51
N LEU A 94 9.56 -11.01 5.40
CA LEU A 94 10.65 -10.04 5.43
C LEU A 94 10.52 -9.00 4.30
N GLN A 95 10.17 -9.43 3.09
CA GLN A 95 9.94 -8.52 1.97
C GLN A 95 8.79 -7.54 2.24
N ASN A 96 7.69 -8.01 2.84
CA ASN A 96 6.57 -7.15 3.22
C ASN A 96 6.98 -6.12 4.27
N LEU A 97 7.70 -6.55 5.31
CA LEU A 97 8.16 -5.65 6.38
C LEU A 97 9.16 -4.59 5.85
N LYS A 98 10.06 -4.98 4.93
CA LYS A 98 10.94 -4.02 4.22
C LYS A 98 10.15 -3.05 3.35
N HIS A 99 9.07 -3.50 2.72
CA HIS A 99 8.19 -2.63 1.94
C HIS A 99 7.52 -1.57 2.82
N ASP A 100 6.98 -1.98 3.97
CA ASP A 100 6.33 -1.08 4.93
C ASP A 100 7.32 -0.05 5.49
N TYR A 101 8.51 -0.50 5.90
CA TYR A 101 9.60 0.37 6.33
C TYR A 101 9.91 1.46 5.29
N ASN A 102 10.08 1.07 4.03
CA ASN A 102 10.39 2.00 2.95
C ASN A 102 9.29 3.02 2.72
N ASN A 103 8.02 2.62 2.85
CA ASN A 103 6.88 3.53 2.72
C ASN A 103 6.82 4.54 3.87
N ILE A 104 7.04 4.09 5.11
CA ILE A 104 7.11 4.96 6.29
C ILE A 104 8.25 5.98 6.13
N CYS A 105 9.45 5.51 5.74
CA CYS A 105 10.61 6.38 5.53
C CYS A 105 10.38 7.42 4.43
N LYS A 106 9.80 7.02 3.28
CA LYS A 106 9.45 7.96 2.20
C LYS A 106 8.53 9.07 2.68
N TYR A 107 7.55 8.74 3.52
CA TYR A 107 6.63 9.73 4.08
C TYR A 107 7.37 10.71 5.00
N ILE A 108 8.18 10.20 5.91
CA ILE A 108 9.01 10.99 6.83
C ILE A 108 9.94 11.93 6.06
N ASP A 109 10.64 11.43 5.03
CA ASP A 109 11.58 12.21 4.24
C ASP A 109 10.86 13.26 3.37
N SER A 110 9.69 12.94 2.81
CA SER A 110 8.84 13.88 2.09
C SER A 110 8.36 15.01 3.02
N ARG A 111 7.98 14.68 4.26
CA ARG A 111 7.62 15.66 5.29
C ARG A 111 8.82 16.56 5.64
N ARG A 112 10.00 16.00 5.91
CA ARG A 112 11.23 16.77 6.16
C ARG A 112 11.55 17.73 5.01
N LYS A 113 11.41 17.30 3.75
CA LYS A 113 11.59 18.17 2.58
C LYS A 113 10.61 19.35 2.58
N ARG A 114 9.34 19.12 2.90
CA ARG A 114 8.35 20.20 3.01
C ARG A 114 8.73 21.20 4.08
N VAL A 115 9.06 20.74 5.29
CA VAL A 115 9.52 21.63 6.39
C VAL A 115 10.72 22.47 5.94
N ASN A 116 11.77 21.83 5.41
CA ASN A 116 12.97 22.53 4.93
C ASN A 116 12.72 23.56 3.81
N LEU A 117 11.71 23.34 2.96
CA LEU A 117 11.31 24.31 1.94
C LEU A 117 10.69 25.58 2.55
N PHE A 118 9.96 25.44 3.65
CA PHE A 118 9.38 26.57 4.37
C PHE A 118 10.35 27.21 5.38
N SER A 119 11.36 26.46 5.86
CA SER A 119 12.41 26.96 6.77
C SER A 119 13.54 27.72 6.07
N LYS A 120 13.70 27.57 4.74
CA LYS A 120 14.75 28.20 3.92
C LYS A 120 14.40 29.59 3.37
N SER A 121 13.55 30.37 4.05
CA SER A 121 13.56 31.81 3.82
C SER A 121 14.86 32.37 4.40
N ASN A 122 15.79 32.77 3.51
CA ASN A 122 17.04 33.45 3.85
C ASN A 122 16.77 34.87 4.37
N THR A 123 16.07 35.00 5.48
CA THR A 123 16.04 36.24 6.26
C THR A 123 17.08 36.14 7.38
N PRO A 124 17.95 37.16 7.56
CA PRO A 124 18.89 37.21 8.67
C PRO A 124 18.17 36.95 10.00
N SER A 125 18.88 36.39 10.99
CA SER A 125 18.30 35.90 12.26
C SER A 125 17.72 36.96 13.21
N GLY A 126 17.25 38.09 12.68
CA GLY A 126 16.40 39.07 13.35
C GLY A 126 15.01 39.24 12.71
N ASN A 127 14.69 38.57 11.60
CA ASN A 127 13.40 38.67 10.90
C ASN A 127 12.78 37.27 10.69
N LYS A 128 12.55 36.53 11.78
CA LYS A 128 11.59 35.41 11.74
C LYS A 128 10.20 36.04 11.78
N TYR A 129 9.52 36.00 10.65
CA TYR A 129 8.32 36.78 10.34
C TYR A 129 8.62 38.28 10.50
N GLN A 130 8.73 39.00 9.40
CA GLN A 130 8.52 40.44 9.48
C GLN A 130 7.07 40.60 9.94
N LYS A 131 6.88 40.76 11.25
CA LYS A 131 5.68 41.36 11.81
C LYS A 131 5.61 42.66 11.04
N LEU A 132 4.67 42.74 10.09
CA LEU A 132 4.29 43.99 9.47
C LEU A 132 3.80 44.83 10.66
N TYR A 133 4.72 45.53 11.31
CA TYR A 133 4.42 46.69 12.13
C TYR A 133 3.96 47.73 11.13
N ILE A 134 2.72 47.54 10.67
CA ILE A 134 1.94 48.58 10.03
C ILE A 134 1.83 49.62 11.13
N ASP A 135 2.48 50.75 10.89
CA ASP A 135 2.33 51.93 11.71
C ASP A 135 0.84 52.18 11.92
N LYS A 136 0.42 52.39 13.17
CA LYS A 136 -1.01 52.46 13.56
C LYS A 136 -1.79 53.55 12.80
N SER A 137 -1.07 54.43 12.11
CA SER A 137 -1.58 55.47 11.21
C SER A 137 -2.19 54.94 9.90
N THR A 138 -1.95 53.67 9.51
CA THR A 138 -2.43 53.08 8.23
C THR A 138 -3.47 51.95 8.43
N GLU A 139 -4.03 51.82 9.64
CA GLU A 139 -4.71 50.63 10.19
C GLU A 139 -6.02 50.14 9.52
N SER A 140 -6.54 50.84 8.53
CA SER A 140 -7.82 50.58 7.87
C SER A 140 -7.93 49.34 6.95
N PHE A 141 -7.24 49.49 5.83
CA PHE A 141 -7.68 48.92 4.57
C PHE A 141 -6.81 47.75 4.12
N GLU A 142 -5.49 47.89 4.24
CA GLU A 142 -4.56 46.82 3.85
C GLU A 142 -4.70 45.60 4.77
N ARG A 143 -4.89 45.82 6.08
CA ARG A 143 -5.08 44.75 7.06
C ARG A 143 -6.38 43.98 6.81
N SER A 144 -7.48 44.67 6.46
CA SER A 144 -8.74 44.01 6.13
C SER A 144 -8.66 43.24 4.80
N GLN A 145 -7.90 43.74 3.81
CA GLN A 145 -7.61 42.98 2.59
C GLN A 145 -6.80 41.71 2.88
N PHE A 146 -5.73 41.79 3.67
CA PHE A 146 -4.93 40.62 4.03
C PHE A 146 -5.73 39.55 4.78
N TYR A 147 -6.60 39.93 5.72
CA TYR A 147 -7.48 38.95 6.39
C TYR A 147 -8.50 38.33 5.43
N ARG A 148 -9.00 39.11 4.46
CA ARG A 148 -9.93 38.61 3.44
C ARG A 148 -9.25 37.61 2.51
N GLU A 149 -8.05 37.93 2.03
CA GLU A 149 -7.24 37.04 1.20
C GLU A 149 -6.84 35.77 1.96
N LYS A 150 -6.44 35.89 3.24
CA LYS A 150 -6.16 34.73 4.10
C LYS A 150 -7.36 33.79 4.22
N ASN A 151 -8.57 34.34 4.42
CA ASN A 151 -9.78 33.53 4.51
C ASN A 151 -10.14 32.89 3.16
N ILE A 152 -9.98 33.61 2.05
CA ILE A 152 -10.19 33.06 0.70
C ILE A 152 -9.22 31.90 0.42
N ILE A 153 -7.96 32.03 0.84
CA ILE A 153 -6.96 30.97 0.70
C ILE A 153 -7.33 29.77 1.58
N LYS A 154 -7.77 30.01 2.83
CA LYS A 154 -8.22 28.94 3.73
C LYS A 154 -9.40 28.16 3.15
N ASP A 155 -10.39 28.86 2.60
CA ASP A 155 -11.55 28.23 1.94
C ASP A 155 -11.14 27.48 0.68
N SER A 156 -10.17 28.01 -0.08
CA SER A 156 -9.62 27.33 -1.26
C SER A 156 -8.87 26.05 -0.90
N VAL A 157 -8.13 26.04 0.22
CA VAL A 157 -7.45 24.84 0.74
C VAL A 157 -8.46 23.79 1.20
N LEU A 158 -9.54 24.20 1.88
CA LEU A 158 -10.62 23.29 2.28
C LEU A 158 -11.29 22.64 1.06
N ASN A 159 -11.56 23.43 0.01
CA ASN A 159 -12.10 22.90 -1.25
C ASN A 159 -11.14 21.94 -1.94
N LEU A 160 -9.84 22.24 -1.98
CA LEU A 160 -8.83 21.35 -2.56
C LEU A 160 -8.76 20.02 -1.81
N ASN A 161 -8.80 20.03 -0.48
CA ASN A 161 -8.83 18.80 0.31
C ASN A 161 -10.08 17.96 0.00
N SER A 162 -11.25 18.60 -0.11
CA SER A 162 -12.49 17.91 -0.50
C SER A 162 -12.40 17.28 -1.90
N MET A 163 -11.78 17.97 -2.87
CA MET A 163 -11.54 17.42 -4.22
C MET A 163 -10.57 16.24 -4.20
N ILE A 164 -9.52 16.30 -3.37
CA ILE A 164 -8.56 15.20 -3.18
C ILE A 164 -9.25 13.98 -2.58
N ASP A 165 -10.09 14.16 -1.56
CA ASP A 165 -10.85 13.08 -0.93
C ASP A 165 -11.83 12.42 -1.91
N GLN A 166 -12.52 13.23 -2.74
CA GLN A 166 -13.37 12.70 -3.81
C GLN A 166 -12.55 11.92 -4.85
N ALA A 167 -11.38 12.40 -5.25
CA ALA A 167 -10.52 11.71 -6.20
C ALA A 167 -9.99 10.38 -5.62
N LEU A 168 -9.63 10.34 -4.34
CA LEU A 168 -9.21 9.14 -3.62
C LEU A 168 -10.34 8.10 -3.58
N ASN A 169 -11.54 8.50 -3.17
CA ASN A 169 -12.71 7.61 -3.12
C ASN A 169 -13.06 7.06 -4.51
N THR A 170 -12.98 7.89 -5.55
CA THR A 170 -13.23 7.48 -6.93
C THR A 170 -12.18 6.47 -7.41
N THR A 171 -10.91 6.70 -7.06
CA THR A 171 -9.80 5.78 -7.41
C THR A 171 -9.92 4.44 -6.71
N GLN A 172 -10.31 4.43 -5.43
CA GLN A 172 -10.58 3.20 -4.68
C GLN A 172 -11.76 2.43 -5.26
N SER A 173 -12.85 3.12 -5.62
CA SER A 173 -14.00 2.52 -6.31
C SER A 173 -13.59 1.88 -7.64
N LEU A 174 -12.77 2.57 -8.44
CA LEU A 174 -12.26 2.07 -9.71
C LEU A 174 -11.39 0.81 -9.53
N SER A 175 -10.53 0.80 -8.50
CA SER A 175 -9.72 -0.38 -8.14
C SER A 175 -10.61 -1.58 -7.78
N GLY A 176 -11.66 -1.35 -6.99
CA GLY A 176 -12.67 -2.37 -6.67
C GLY A 176 -13.37 -2.92 -7.92
N GLN A 177 -13.81 -2.04 -8.82
CA GLN A 177 -14.41 -2.42 -10.10
C GLN A 177 -13.46 -3.24 -10.98
N ASN A 178 -12.17 -2.89 -11.00
CA ASN A 178 -11.16 -3.62 -11.76
C ASN A 178 -10.95 -5.04 -11.20
N HIS A 179 -11.00 -5.21 -9.88
CA HIS A 179 -10.97 -6.53 -9.25
C HIS A 179 -12.21 -7.36 -9.61
N THR A 180 -13.41 -6.77 -9.61
CA THR A 180 -14.64 -7.43 -10.06
C THR A 180 -14.56 -7.86 -11.52
N LEU A 181 -14.05 -7.01 -12.41
CA LEU A 181 -13.85 -7.35 -13.83
C LEU A 181 -12.87 -8.54 -14.00
N LYS A 182 -11.79 -8.57 -13.21
CA LYS A 182 -10.85 -9.70 -13.21
C LYS A 182 -11.54 -11.01 -12.79
N LEU A 183 -12.35 -10.98 -11.73
CA LEU A 183 -13.14 -12.14 -11.29
C LEU A 183 -14.15 -12.60 -12.35
N ILE A 184 -14.84 -11.67 -13.02
CA ILE A 184 -15.76 -11.99 -14.12
C ILE A 184 -14.98 -12.66 -15.26
N PHE A 185 -13.82 -12.12 -15.63
CA PHE A 185 -13.00 -12.66 -16.70
C PHE A 185 -12.51 -14.09 -16.39
N ASP A 186 -12.04 -14.34 -15.18
CA ASP A 186 -11.61 -15.67 -14.74
C ASP A 186 -12.77 -16.67 -14.69
N LYS A 187 -13.96 -16.24 -14.24
CA LYS A 187 -15.18 -17.06 -14.24
C LYS A 187 -15.64 -17.40 -15.66
N THR A 188 -15.58 -16.45 -16.60
CA THR A 188 -15.91 -16.69 -18.00
C THR A 188 -14.90 -17.65 -18.65
N ARG A 189 -13.61 -17.51 -18.34
CA ARG A 189 -12.56 -18.41 -18.85
C ARG A 189 -12.74 -19.85 -18.35
N THR A 190 -13.07 -20.03 -17.08
CA THR A 190 -13.32 -21.36 -16.50
C THR A 190 -14.59 -22.00 -17.06
N MET A 191 -15.68 -21.25 -17.22
CA MET A 191 -16.90 -21.73 -17.87
C MET A 191 -16.64 -22.16 -19.32
N ARG A 192 -15.85 -21.40 -20.08
CA ARG A 192 -15.47 -21.76 -21.45
C ARG A 192 -14.69 -23.07 -21.50
N LYS A 193 -13.71 -23.27 -20.61
CA LYS A 193 -12.97 -24.54 -20.50
C LYS A 193 -13.88 -25.72 -20.16
N LYS A 194 -14.81 -25.54 -19.21
CA LYS A 194 -15.78 -26.57 -18.81
C LYS A 194 -16.73 -26.94 -19.96
N SER A 195 -17.21 -25.93 -20.68
CA SER A 195 -18.05 -26.13 -21.87
C SER A 195 -17.33 -26.92 -22.96
N ILE A 196 -16.07 -26.55 -23.28
CA ILE A 196 -15.25 -27.28 -24.26
C ILE A 196 -15.03 -28.73 -23.83
N SER A 197 -14.71 -28.97 -22.55
CA SER A 197 -14.53 -30.33 -22.00
C SER A 197 -15.81 -31.16 -22.12
N ASN A 198 -16.95 -30.58 -21.81
CA ASN A 198 -18.25 -31.25 -21.96
C ASN A 198 -18.55 -31.59 -23.43
N ILE A 199 -18.28 -30.68 -24.36
CA ILE A 199 -18.46 -30.92 -25.81
C ILE A 199 -17.55 -32.07 -26.26
N GLN A 200 -16.29 -32.09 -25.84
CA GLN A 200 -15.36 -33.17 -26.16
C GLN A 200 -15.83 -34.52 -25.61
N SER A 201 -16.37 -34.54 -24.38
CA SER A 201 -16.94 -35.75 -23.78
C SER A 201 -18.12 -36.29 -24.60
N VAL A 202 -19.02 -35.40 -25.03
CA VAL A 202 -20.16 -35.76 -25.90
C VAL A 202 -19.68 -36.27 -27.26
N VAL A 203 -18.73 -35.58 -27.91
CA VAL A 203 -18.14 -36.01 -29.18
C VAL A 203 -17.51 -37.40 -29.06
N ASN A 204 -16.72 -37.64 -28.01
CA ASN A 204 -16.11 -38.95 -27.75
C ASN A 204 -17.16 -40.04 -27.53
N SER A 205 -18.27 -39.71 -26.86
CA SER A 205 -19.38 -40.63 -26.62
C SER A 205 -20.08 -40.99 -27.93
N ILE A 206 -20.35 -40.00 -28.80
CA ILE A 206 -20.92 -40.20 -30.14
C ILE A 206 -19.99 -41.06 -31.01
N ILE A 207 -18.69 -40.79 -31.01
CA ILE A 207 -17.71 -41.58 -31.77
C ILE A 207 -17.70 -43.04 -31.30
N ASN A 208 -17.69 -43.27 -29.99
CA ASN A 208 -17.73 -44.63 -29.43
C ASN A 208 -19.03 -45.36 -29.77
N LEU A 209 -20.18 -44.66 -29.73
CA LEU A 209 -21.46 -45.23 -30.11
C LEU A 209 -21.46 -45.65 -31.59
N LYS A 210 -20.95 -44.79 -32.48
CA LYS A 210 -20.82 -45.09 -33.92
C LYS A 210 -19.90 -46.29 -34.18
N LYS A 211 -18.78 -46.41 -33.46
CA LYS A 211 -17.90 -47.59 -33.54
C LYS A 211 -18.61 -48.88 -33.13
N ARG A 212 -19.37 -48.85 -32.03
CA ARG A 212 -20.14 -50.01 -31.56
C ARG A 212 -21.25 -50.40 -32.54
N GLN A 213 -21.98 -49.44 -33.09
CA GLN A 213 -22.99 -49.71 -34.14
C GLN A 213 -22.36 -50.35 -35.38
N ASN A 214 -21.25 -49.81 -35.89
CA ASN A 214 -20.56 -50.39 -37.03
C ASN A 214 -20.11 -51.84 -36.76
N PHE A 215 -19.61 -52.11 -35.55
CA PHE A 215 -19.24 -53.47 -35.15
C PHE A 215 -20.45 -54.43 -35.17
N VAL A 216 -21.58 -54.02 -34.59
CA VAL A 216 -22.81 -54.84 -34.56
C VAL A 216 -23.33 -55.10 -35.98
N VAL A 217 -23.34 -54.09 -36.85
CA VAL A 217 -23.76 -54.23 -38.25
C VAL A 217 -22.85 -55.21 -39.00
N SER A 218 -21.53 -55.13 -38.81
CA SER A 218 -20.58 -56.07 -39.41
C SER A 218 -20.80 -57.50 -38.93
N VAL A 219 -21.04 -57.71 -37.62
CA VAL A 219 -21.33 -59.05 -37.07
C VAL A 219 -22.63 -59.60 -37.65
N LEU A 220 -23.69 -58.80 -37.71
CA LEU A 220 -24.97 -59.20 -38.31
C LEU A 220 -24.81 -59.55 -39.80
N PHE A 221 -24.02 -58.78 -40.54
CA PHE A 221 -23.74 -59.04 -41.95
C PHE A 221 -23.00 -60.38 -42.13
N ILE A 222 -21.98 -60.66 -41.32
CA ILE A 222 -21.26 -61.93 -41.35
C ILE A 222 -22.20 -63.10 -41.03
N LEU A 223 -23.05 -62.97 -40.00
CA LEU A 223 -24.04 -63.99 -39.65
C LEU A 223 -25.02 -64.25 -40.80
N LEU A 224 -25.49 -63.20 -41.47
CA LEU A 224 -26.36 -63.31 -42.65
C LEU A 224 -25.68 -64.09 -43.78
N VAL A 225 -24.41 -63.80 -44.08
CA VAL A 225 -23.64 -64.52 -45.10
C VAL A 225 -23.49 -65.99 -44.73
N VAL A 226 -23.18 -66.31 -43.47
CA VAL A 226 -23.07 -67.70 -42.98
C VAL A 226 -24.40 -68.45 -43.15
N ILE A 227 -25.52 -67.83 -42.79
CA ILE A 227 -26.86 -68.42 -42.95
C ILE A 227 -27.17 -68.68 -44.42
N ILE A 228 -26.88 -67.72 -45.32
CA ILE A 228 -27.10 -67.89 -46.77
C ILE A 228 -26.28 -69.06 -47.32
N ILE A 229 -25.01 -69.19 -46.92
CA ILE A 229 -24.14 -70.31 -47.32
C ILE A 229 -24.69 -71.64 -46.80
N TYR A 230 -25.15 -71.68 -45.55
CA TYR A 230 -25.72 -72.89 -44.95
C TYR A 230 -27.01 -73.34 -45.65
N ILE A 231 -27.91 -72.41 -45.98
CA ILE A 231 -29.18 -72.73 -46.67
C ILE A 231 -28.95 -73.16 -48.13
N LYS A 232 -27.88 -72.68 -48.78
CA LYS A 232 -27.53 -73.06 -50.17
C LYS A 232 -26.89 -74.45 -50.29
N LYS A 233 -26.50 -75.07 -49.17
CA LYS A 233 -25.82 -76.37 -49.12
C LYS A 233 -26.82 -77.47 -48.77
#